data_AF-A0A5J5P9T8-F1
#
_entry.id   AF-A0A5J5P9T8-F1
#
_cell.length_a   1.000
_cell.length_b   1.000
_cell.length_c   1.000
_cell.angle_alpha   90.00
_cell.angle_beta   90.00
_cell.angle_gamma   90.00
#
_symmetry.space_group_name_H-M   'P 1'
#
loop_
_entity.id
_entity.type
_entity.pdbx_description
1 polymer ?
#
loop_
_entity_poly.entity_id
_entity_poly.type
_entity_poly.pdbx_seq_one_letter_code
_entity_poly.pdbx_strand_id
1 'polypeptide(L)'
;MGYLPKRAAAMIGLLLLCSNVISVPDTSIISVLCNSGSYSEGDPFATSLAFVLQDLETLTPERKGYDYFNISPYPNAFAYGHAACNQNLTTSDCATCLGAAKTVMLATCQSRIGSRSVLHDCTIRYEQYPFDD
;
A
#
# COMPACT_ATOMS: atom_id res chain seq x y z
N MET A 1 53.22 -17.93 -51.87
CA MET A 1 53.29 -17.46 -50.48
C MET A 1 52.56 -16.13 -50.40
N GLY A 2 51.33 -16.10 -49.88
CA GLY A 2 50.54 -14.88 -49.73
C GLY A 2 49.55 -15.07 -48.59
N TYR A 3 49.77 -14.38 -47.47
CA TYR A 3 48.88 -14.40 -46.30
C TYR A 3 47.82 -13.29 -46.46
N LEU A 4 46.55 -13.66 -46.45
CA LEU A 4 45.43 -12.73 -46.30
C LEU A 4 45.22 -12.41 -44.80
N PRO A 5 45.03 -11.15 -44.39
CA PRO A 5 44.77 -10.83 -42.99
C PRO A 5 43.29 -11.11 -42.67
N LYS A 6 43.05 -11.96 -41.66
CA LYS A 6 41.71 -12.16 -41.09
C LYS A 6 41.29 -10.87 -40.38
N ARG A 7 40.29 -10.17 -40.91
CA ARG A 7 39.64 -9.06 -40.22
C ARG A 7 38.88 -9.63 -39.01
N ALA A 8 39.42 -9.43 -37.82
CA ALA A 8 38.70 -9.67 -36.58
C ALA A 8 37.69 -8.52 -36.38
N ALA A 9 36.41 -8.78 -36.60
CA ALA A 9 35.36 -7.85 -36.23
C ALA A 9 35.09 -8.03 -34.73
N ALA A 10 35.50 -7.05 -33.92
CA ALA A 10 35.15 -7.02 -32.50
C ALA A 10 33.67 -6.62 -32.40
N MET A 11 32.81 -7.60 -32.13
CA MET A 11 31.42 -7.35 -31.75
C MET A 11 31.44 -6.69 -30.37
N ILE A 12 31.30 -5.36 -30.33
CA ILE A 12 31.04 -4.62 -29.09
C ILE A 12 29.61 -5.00 -28.69
N GLY A 13 29.49 -6.07 -27.91
CA GLY A 13 28.24 -6.44 -27.27
C GLY A 13 27.86 -5.34 -26.30
N LEU A 14 26.82 -4.57 -26.62
CA LEU A 14 26.19 -3.65 -25.68
C LEU A 14 25.58 -4.52 -24.57
N LEU A 15 26.33 -4.73 -23.49
CA LEU A 15 25.84 -5.32 -22.26
C LEU A 15 24.74 -4.39 -21.72
N LEU A 16 23.49 -4.70 -22.05
CA LEU A 16 22.33 -4.18 -21.34
C LEU A 16 22.43 -4.68 -19.90
N LEU A 17 23.08 -3.89 -19.04
CA LEU A 17 22.94 -4.02 -17.60
C LEU A 17 21.49 -3.67 -17.30
N CYS A 18 20.61 -4.67 -17.31
CA CYS A 18 19.29 -4.55 -16.69
C CYS A 18 19.53 -4.46 -15.18
N SER A 19 19.95 -3.28 -14.71
CA SER A 19 19.88 -2.95 -13.30
C SER A 19 18.41 -3.07 -12.93
N ASN A 20 18.07 -4.00 -12.04
CA ASN A 20 16.78 -3.96 -11.37
C ASN A 20 16.80 -2.66 -10.56
N VAL A 21 16.19 -1.59 -11.10
CA VAL A 21 15.95 -0.38 -10.33
C VAL A 21 14.87 -0.75 -9.33
N ILE A 22 15.26 -1.00 -8.09
CA ILE A 22 14.31 -1.14 -6.98
C ILE A 22 13.81 0.27 -6.70
N SER A 23 12.64 0.63 -7.25
CA SER A 23 11.95 1.86 -6.88
C SER A 23 11.30 1.62 -5.52
N VAL A 24 11.77 2.30 -4.48
CA VAL A 24 11.08 2.36 -3.18
C VAL A 24 9.83 3.22 -3.35
N PRO A 25 8.68 2.87 -2.74
CA PRO A 25 7.47 3.69 -2.83
C PRO A 25 7.68 5.06 -2.18
N ASP A 26 7.08 6.10 -2.75
CA ASP A 26 7.02 7.42 -2.14
C ASP A 26 5.97 7.42 -1.03
N THR A 27 6.46 7.54 0.20
CA THR A 27 5.67 7.54 1.44
C THR A 27 5.50 8.94 2.03
N SER A 28 5.74 10.00 1.24
CA SER A 28 5.49 11.37 1.67
C SER A 28 4.00 11.55 1.99
N ILE A 29 3.74 12.15 3.16
CA ILE A 29 2.39 12.33 3.69
C ILE A 29 1.72 13.49 2.95
N ILE A 30 0.60 13.21 2.26
CA ILE A 30 -0.24 14.24 1.63
C ILE A 30 -1.28 14.75 2.65
N SER A 31 -2.01 13.83 3.30
CA SER A 31 -3.00 14.21 4.31
C SER A 31 -3.33 13.06 5.24
N VAL A 32 -3.71 13.41 6.47
CA VAL A 32 -4.30 12.49 7.43
C VAL A 32 -5.57 13.14 7.98
N LEU A 33 -6.70 12.47 7.81
CA LEU A 33 -8.00 12.92 8.28
C LEU A 33 -8.47 11.98 9.39
N CYS A 34 -8.95 12.56 10.48
CA CYS A 34 -9.42 11.83 11.65
C CYS A 34 -10.90 12.18 11.88
N ASN A 35 -11.74 11.17 12.06
CA ASN A 35 -13.13 11.36 12.45
C ASN A 35 -13.20 12.05 13.83
N SER A 36 -14.18 12.93 14.06
CA SER A 36 -14.35 13.58 15.37
C SER A 36 -14.78 12.60 16.47
N GLY A 37 -15.47 11.50 16.11
CA GLY A 37 -15.86 10.44 17.02
C GLY A 37 -14.69 9.53 17.41
N SER A 38 -14.76 8.96 18.60
CA SER A 38 -13.77 8.01 19.12
C SER A 38 -14.43 6.79 19.74
N TYR A 39 -13.80 5.63 19.61
CA TYR A 39 -14.16 4.43 20.36
C TYR A 39 -13.40 4.39 21.69
N SER A 40 -13.97 3.69 22.68
CA SER A 40 -13.41 3.58 24.03
C SER A 40 -12.63 2.28 24.22
N GLU A 41 -11.88 2.19 25.32
CA GLU A 41 -11.27 0.93 25.74
C GLU A 41 -12.35 -0.15 25.93
N GLY A 42 -12.09 -1.37 25.43
CA GLY A 42 -13.04 -2.48 25.47
C GLY A 42 -14.12 -2.46 24.39
N ASP A 43 -14.15 -1.44 23.52
CA ASP A 43 -15.09 -1.40 22.40
C ASP A 43 -14.79 -2.54 21.39
N PRO A 44 -15.77 -3.39 21.04
CA PRO A 44 -15.56 -4.47 20.06
C PRO A 44 -15.11 -3.96 18.68
N PHE A 45 -15.36 -2.69 18.35
CA PHE A 45 -14.88 -2.08 17.12
C PHE A 45 -13.36 -2.12 16.99
N ALA A 46 -12.61 -2.06 18.09
CA ALA A 46 -11.15 -2.12 18.05
C ALA A 46 -10.63 -3.43 17.43
N THR A 47 -11.31 -4.55 17.69
CA THR A 47 -10.99 -5.86 17.08
C THR A 47 -11.30 -5.86 15.59
N SER A 48 -12.46 -5.32 15.20
CA SER A 48 -12.85 -5.18 13.79
C SER A 48 -11.91 -4.30 13.00
N LEU A 49 -11.49 -3.18 13.59
CA LEU A 49 -10.54 -2.25 13.00
C LEU A 49 -9.17 -2.91 12.79
N ALA A 50 -8.66 -3.62 13.80
CA ALA A 50 -7.39 -4.33 13.70
C ALA A 50 -7.41 -5.37 12.57
N PHE A 51 -8.50 -6.14 12.45
CA PHE A 51 -8.71 -7.08 11.35
C PHE A 51 -8.66 -6.38 9.99
N VAL A 52 -9.49 -5.35 9.80
CA VAL A 52 -9.59 -4.66 8.50
C VAL A 52 -8.27 -4.01 8.11
N LEU A 53 -7.58 -3.32 9.03
CA LEU A 53 -6.30 -2.68 8.71
C LEU A 53 -5.19 -3.67 8.38
N GLN A 54 -5.18 -4.85 8.99
CA GLN A 54 -4.22 -5.91 8.64
C GLN A 54 -4.55 -6.53 7.28
N ASP A 55 -5.83 -6.79 7.03
CA ASP A 55 -6.29 -7.40 5.79
C ASP A 55 -6.09 -6.48 4.58
N LEU A 56 -6.39 -5.17 4.73
CA LEU A 56 -6.11 -4.17 3.70
C LEU A 56 -4.61 -4.09 3.37
N GLU A 57 -3.74 -4.00 4.38
CA GLU A 57 -2.28 -3.94 4.17
C GLU A 57 -1.74 -5.18 3.44
N THR A 58 -2.28 -6.36 3.75
CA THR A 58 -1.75 -7.63 3.26
C THR A 58 -2.35 -8.08 1.93
N LEU A 59 -3.63 -7.77 1.66
CA LEU A 59 -4.34 -8.30 0.50
C LEU A 59 -4.47 -7.31 -0.65
N THR A 60 -4.42 -5.99 -0.39
CA THR A 60 -4.45 -4.98 -1.47
C THR A 60 -3.37 -5.21 -2.54
N PRO A 61 -2.10 -5.53 -2.19
CA PRO A 61 -1.08 -5.81 -3.19
C PRO A 61 -1.38 -7.01 -4.11
N GLU A 62 -2.25 -7.92 -3.67
CA GLU A 62 -2.64 -9.12 -4.43
C GLU A 62 -3.94 -8.91 -5.20
N ARG A 63 -4.60 -7.76 -5.02
CA ARG A 63 -5.85 -7.44 -5.72
C ARG A 63 -5.58 -6.77 -7.06
N LYS A 64 -6.51 -6.98 -7.98
CA LYS A 64 -6.49 -6.37 -9.30
C LYS A 64 -6.45 -4.85 -9.17
N GLY A 65 -5.43 -4.23 -9.78
CA GLY A 65 -5.28 -2.78 -9.79
C GLY A 65 -4.83 -2.17 -8.46
N TYR A 66 -4.41 -3.00 -7.50
CA TYR A 66 -4.10 -2.59 -6.12
C TYR A 66 -5.19 -1.73 -5.50
N ASP A 67 -6.42 -2.20 -5.64
CA ASP A 67 -7.63 -1.56 -5.14
C ASP A 67 -8.45 -2.63 -4.41
N TYR A 68 -8.73 -2.39 -3.13
CA TYR A 68 -9.36 -3.38 -2.29
C TYR A 68 -10.23 -2.79 -1.18
N PHE A 69 -11.45 -3.32 -1.09
CA PHE A 69 -12.41 -3.05 -0.03
C PHE A 69 -12.61 -4.29 0.83
N ASN A 70 -12.75 -4.10 2.14
CA ASN A 70 -13.14 -5.17 3.03
C ASN A 70 -14.02 -4.67 4.19
N ILE A 71 -14.79 -5.59 4.76
CA ILE A 71 -15.61 -5.39 5.95
C ILE A 71 -15.22 -6.47 6.96
N SER A 72 -15.02 -6.09 8.21
CA SER A 72 -14.72 -7.06 9.27
C SER A 72 -15.82 -8.13 9.39
N PRO A 73 -15.51 -9.39 9.71
CA PRO A 73 -16.50 -10.45 9.84
C PRO A 73 -17.26 -10.44 11.18
N TYR A 74 -17.07 -9.41 12.02
CA TYR A 74 -17.60 -9.35 13.39
C TYR A 74 -18.90 -8.52 13.46
N PRO A 75 -20.08 -9.15 13.58
CA PRO A 75 -21.36 -8.46 13.41
C PRO A 75 -21.75 -7.51 14.55
N ASN A 76 -21.03 -7.56 15.69
CA ASN A 76 -21.33 -6.70 16.83
C ASN A 76 -20.87 -5.24 16.60
N ALA A 77 -19.84 -5.03 15.79
CA ALA A 77 -19.31 -3.70 15.48
C ALA A 77 -18.47 -3.79 14.19
N PHE A 78 -19.09 -3.57 13.04
CA PHE A 78 -18.39 -3.64 11.77
C PHE A 78 -17.36 -2.51 11.63
N ALA A 79 -16.20 -2.84 11.06
CA ALA A 79 -15.30 -1.89 10.44
C ALA A 79 -15.36 -2.06 8.93
N TYR A 80 -15.43 -0.94 8.23
CA TYR A 80 -15.38 -0.86 6.77
C TYR A 80 -14.05 -0.26 6.39
N GLY A 81 -13.43 -0.78 5.34
CA GLY A 81 -12.13 -0.28 4.93
C GLY A 81 -11.88 -0.39 3.43
N HIS A 82 -11.04 0.51 2.96
CA HIS A 82 -10.56 0.60 1.59
C HIS A 82 -9.07 0.93 1.61
N ALA A 83 -8.30 0.29 0.73
CA ALA A 83 -6.92 0.63 0.48
C ALA A 83 -6.64 0.57 -1.01
N ALA A 84 -5.82 1.52 -1.48
CA ALA A 84 -5.36 1.54 -2.85
C ALA A 84 -3.90 1.98 -2.97
N CYS A 85 -3.20 1.49 -3.99
CA CYS A 85 -1.84 1.86 -4.34
C CYS A 85 -1.74 2.36 -5.79
N ASN A 86 -0.67 3.10 -6.08
CA ASN A 86 -0.23 3.40 -7.44
C ASN A 86 0.06 2.10 -8.20
N GLN A 87 -0.53 1.94 -9.38
CA GLN A 87 -0.43 0.71 -10.19
C GLN A 87 0.97 0.44 -10.75
N ASN A 88 1.87 1.43 -10.69
CA ASN A 88 3.26 1.27 -11.12
C ASN A 88 4.15 0.62 -10.05
N LEU A 89 3.64 0.41 -8.83
CA LEU A 89 4.39 -0.24 -7.75
C LEU A 89 4.52 -1.74 -7.95
N THR A 90 5.50 -2.35 -7.29
CA THR A 90 5.49 -3.81 -7.07
C THR A 90 4.53 -4.15 -5.93
N THR A 91 4.19 -5.44 -5.79
CA THR A 91 3.38 -5.91 -4.66
C THR A 91 4.03 -5.59 -3.30
N SER A 92 5.35 -5.78 -3.21
CA SER A 92 6.13 -5.46 -2.01
C SER A 92 6.12 -3.96 -1.70
N ASP A 93 6.20 -3.11 -2.72
CA ASP A 93 6.21 -1.66 -2.54
C ASP A 93 4.81 -1.15 -2.14
N CYS A 94 3.74 -1.72 -2.71
CA CYS A 94 2.38 -1.41 -2.27
C CYS A 94 2.18 -1.78 -0.79
N ALA A 95 2.61 -2.98 -0.37
CA ALA A 95 2.54 -3.39 1.04
C ALA A 95 3.34 -2.42 1.94
N THR A 96 4.54 -2.04 1.52
CA THR A 96 5.39 -1.09 2.25
C THR A 96 4.73 0.28 2.39
N CYS A 97 4.13 0.80 1.32
CA CYS A 97 3.43 2.08 1.37
C CYS A 97 2.22 2.01 2.31
N LEU A 98 1.39 0.97 2.20
CA LEU A 98 0.21 0.80 3.06
C LEU A 98 0.58 0.64 4.53
N GLY A 99 1.67 -0.07 4.84
CA GLY A 99 2.21 -0.18 6.20
C GLY A 99 2.65 1.18 6.76
N ALA A 100 3.29 2.02 5.93
CA ALA A 100 3.62 3.40 6.30
C ALA A 100 2.36 4.25 6.52
N ALA A 101 1.38 4.17 5.61
CA ALA A 101 0.13 4.92 5.70
C ALA A 101 -0.67 4.55 6.95
N LYS A 102 -0.76 3.26 7.28
CA LYS A 102 -1.37 2.72 8.51
C LYS A 102 -0.64 3.19 9.77
N THR A 103 0.69 3.17 9.76
CA THR A 103 1.50 3.63 10.91
C THR A 103 1.23 5.11 11.21
N VAL A 104 1.27 5.96 10.18
CA VAL A 104 0.98 7.40 10.29
C VAL A 104 -0.46 7.64 10.74
N MET A 105 -1.42 6.90 10.17
CA MET A 105 -2.83 6.94 10.54
C MET A 105 -3.05 6.66 12.02
N LEU A 106 -2.50 5.55 12.54
CA LEU A 106 -2.70 5.13 13.93
C LEU A 106 -2.01 6.09 14.91
N ALA A 107 -0.82 6.60 14.57
CA ALA A 107 -0.12 7.59 15.38
C ALA A 107 -0.90 8.92 15.48
N THR A 108 -1.51 9.35 14.38
CA THR A 108 -2.18 10.65 14.29
C THR A 108 -3.60 10.61 14.85
N CYS A 109 -4.38 9.57 14.52
CA CYS A 109 -5.80 9.50 14.85
C CYS A 109 -6.11 8.65 16.09
N GLN A 110 -5.17 7.82 16.58
CA GLN A 110 -5.35 7.04 17.81
C GLN A 110 -6.66 6.23 17.78
N SER A 111 -7.61 6.51 18.68
CA SER A 111 -8.87 5.77 18.84
C SER A 111 -10.06 6.37 18.08
N ARG A 112 -9.86 6.98 16.91
CA ARG A 112 -10.99 7.49 16.10
C ARG A 112 -11.80 6.36 15.50
N ILE A 113 -13.11 6.60 15.34
CA ILE A 113 -14.02 5.65 14.67
C ILE A 113 -13.86 5.64 13.14
N GLY A 114 -13.01 6.51 12.62
CA GLY A 114 -12.73 6.64 11.20
C GLY A 114 -11.46 7.43 10.96
N SER A 115 -10.73 7.06 9.91
CA SER A 115 -9.56 7.80 9.46
C SER A 115 -9.24 7.52 8.00
N ARG A 116 -8.63 8.50 7.34
CA ARG A 116 -8.01 8.36 6.02
C ARG A 116 -6.58 8.87 6.07
N SER A 117 -5.63 8.07 5.62
CA SER A 117 -4.24 8.46 5.40
C SER A 117 -3.94 8.35 3.91
N VAL A 118 -3.52 9.46 3.33
CA VAL A 118 -3.13 9.58 1.93
C VAL A 118 -1.63 9.90 1.90
N LEU A 119 -0.85 8.94 1.42
CA LEU A 119 0.55 9.13 1.03
C LEU A 119 0.63 9.31 -0.49
N HIS A 120 1.82 9.63 -1.00
CA HIS A 120 2.01 9.85 -2.43
C HIS A 120 1.60 8.65 -3.28
N ASP A 121 2.06 7.44 -2.93
CA ASP A 121 1.79 6.25 -3.72
C ASP A 121 0.67 5.35 -3.19
N CYS A 122 0.02 5.70 -2.07
CA CYS A 122 -1.06 4.87 -1.53
C CYS A 122 -2.02 5.63 -0.61
N THR A 123 -3.21 5.07 -0.44
CA THR A 123 -4.22 5.54 0.50
C THR A 123 -4.77 4.37 1.29
N ILE A 124 -5.08 4.60 2.57
CA ILE A 124 -5.85 3.68 3.41
C ILE A 124 -6.92 4.46 4.14
N ARG A 125 -8.14 3.93 4.17
CA ARG A 125 -9.30 4.52 4.84
C ARG A 125 -10.06 3.45 5.60
N TYR A 126 -10.52 3.79 6.80
CA TYR A 126 -11.53 3.02 7.51
C TYR A 126 -12.59 3.93 8.09
N GLU A 127 -13.79 3.37 8.29
CA GLU A 127 -14.91 4.01 8.96
C GLU A 127 -15.73 2.95 9.73
N GLN A 128 -16.50 3.39 10.72
CA GLN A 128 -17.50 2.57 11.43
C GLN A 128 -18.85 2.49 10.67
N TYR A 129 -18.89 2.99 9.44
CA TYR A 129 -20.06 2.97 8.56
C TYR A 129 -19.65 2.69 7.11
N PRO A 130 -20.57 2.17 6.26
CA PRO A 130 -20.28 1.97 4.84
C PRO A 130 -19.96 3.27 4.12
N PHE A 131 -18.99 3.25 3.21
CA PHE A 131 -18.61 4.40 2.38
C PHE A 131 -18.19 3.95 0.99
N ASP A 132 -18.21 4.91 0.07
CA ASP A 132 -17.62 4.80 -1.27
C ASP A 132 -16.37 5.72 -1.34
N ASP A 133 -15.37 5.31 -2.12
CA ASP A 133 -14.11 6.04 -2.38
C ASP A 133 -13.84 6.14 -3.90
#